data_AF-A0A3R6ZBH5-F1
#
_entry.id   AF-A0A3R6ZBH5-F1
#
_cell.length_a   1.000
_cell.length_b   1.000
_cell.length_c   1.000
_cell.angle_alpha   90.00
_cell.angle_beta   90.00
_cell.angle_gamma   90.00
#
_symmetry.space_group_name_H-M   'P 1'
#
loop_
_entity.id
_entity.type
_entity.pdbx_description
1 polymer ?
#
loop_
_entity_poly.entity_id
_entity_poly.type
_entity_poly.pdbx_seq_one_letter_code
_entity_poly.pdbx_strand_id
1 'polypeptide(L)'
;DGAVQTPANANSILILTRKDDFPTTKRITFRRSEALVVEANYDETATPFLPPSPYTNLGKFTISGMSAGENGEAPRVRVNVRQDIHGLFEVASGQMMVEIKEEETKEAEAKEGEEKKEEGPKKKRFRKVDLKVESQVNGLTAADVNRASEEELTMAQQDRVIEETANKRNELETFVYDNRNHLSDKYSEFVSTSDRDAFDAKLNDMEDWLYSDEGFDSTKSVFQTKLDELRALLKPVDVRYQDHQDRPEAQAELKAVIEEYKKLANSTDDAYSHWTDDESNKLRDASTKAETWLFDQLNAQANVPLTQDPVVTADQIRKKIVETRALALPIITKPKPLPKVEPPAAPVTSNDEDTKEGDKMDLD
;
A
#
# COMPACT_ATOMS: atom_id res chain seq x y z
N ASP A 1 32.28 -29.00 16.83
CA ASP A 1 31.91 -30.20 17.61
C ASP A 1 32.83 -30.34 18.82
N GLY A 2 32.40 -29.83 19.97
CA GLY A 2 33.07 -30.03 21.26
C GLY A 2 32.09 -30.72 22.20
N ALA A 3 32.06 -32.05 22.18
CA ALA A 3 31.25 -32.81 23.13
C ALA A 3 31.97 -32.78 24.49
N VAL A 4 31.46 -32.00 25.43
CA VAL A 4 31.93 -32.06 26.82
C VAL A 4 31.33 -33.33 27.43
N GLN A 5 32.17 -34.34 27.67
CA GLN A 5 31.77 -35.55 28.39
C GLN A 5 31.83 -35.27 29.89
N THR A 6 30.70 -35.42 30.57
CA THR A 6 30.61 -35.31 32.02
C THR A 6 31.27 -36.52 32.70
N PRO A 7 32.10 -36.32 33.74
CA PRO A 7 32.48 -37.41 34.63
C PRO A 7 31.23 -37.95 35.34
N ALA A 8 31.15 -39.28 35.49
CA ALA A 8 30.08 -39.92 36.24
C ALA A 8 30.11 -39.39 37.69
N ASN A 9 29.01 -38.76 38.12
CA ASN A 9 28.71 -38.22 39.47
C ASN A 9 28.92 -36.72 39.74
N ALA A 10 29.21 -35.87 38.75
CA ALA A 10 29.15 -34.41 38.96
C ALA A 10 27.75 -33.86 38.63
N ASN A 11 27.11 -33.15 39.57
CA ASN A 11 25.80 -32.50 39.39
C ASN A 11 25.89 -31.11 38.74
N SER A 12 27.08 -30.61 38.42
CA SER A 12 27.33 -29.32 37.78
C SER A 12 28.42 -29.44 36.69
N ILE A 13 28.38 -28.54 35.70
CA ILE A 13 29.33 -28.50 34.59
C ILE A 13 29.60 -27.05 34.17
N LEU A 14 30.87 -26.68 34.01
CA LEU A 14 31.26 -25.39 33.46
C LEU A 14 31.14 -25.43 31.93
N ILE A 15 30.18 -24.67 31.38
CA ILE A 15 29.85 -24.72 29.95
C ILE A 15 30.50 -23.56 29.20
N LEU A 16 30.42 -22.35 29.72
CA LEU A 16 30.96 -21.13 29.11
C LEU A 16 32.05 -20.57 30.01
N THR A 17 33.21 -20.27 29.43
CA THR A 17 34.33 -19.68 30.16
C THR A 17 34.45 -18.18 29.89
N ARG A 18 35.11 -17.47 30.81
CA ARG A 18 35.35 -16.04 30.65
C ARG A 18 36.17 -15.79 29.39
N LYS A 19 35.76 -14.79 28.60
CA LYS A 19 36.33 -14.43 27.29
C LYS A 19 36.04 -15.44 26.17
N ASP A 20 35.09 -16.35 26.36
CA ASP A 20 34.52 -17.09 25.23
C ASP A 20 33.82 -16.10 24.27
N ASP A 21 33.98 -16.31 22.97
CA ASP A 21 33.24 -15.57 21.96
C ASP A 21 31.75 -15.99 21.95
N PHE A 22 30.85 -15.06 21.62
CA PHE A 22 29.42 -15.31 21.44
C PHE A 22 28.91 -14.67 20.14
N PRO A 23 27.90 -15.23 19.47
CA PRO A 23 27.01 -16.32 19.90
C PRO A 23 27.66 -17.71 19.84
N THR A 24 27.45 -18.52 20.87
CA THR A 24 28.02 -19.88 20.96
C THR A 24 26.96 -20.88 21.43
N THR A 25 26.90 -22.03 20.76
CA THR A 25 26.02 -23.15 21.12
C THR A 25 26.85 -24.36 21.55
N LYS A 26 26.60 -24.89 22.75
CA LYS A 26 27.21 -26.11 23.26
C LYS A 26 26.15 -27.18 23.47
N ARG A 27 26.51 -28.44 23.19
CA ARG A 27 25.59 -29.58 23.32
C ARG A 27 26.01 -30.45 24.50
N ILE A 28 25.05 -30.72 25.37
CA ILE A 28 25.20 -31.60 26.54
C ILE A 28 24.35 -32.84 26.31
N THR A 29 24.87 -34.03 26.65
CA THR A 29 24.15 -35.30 26.48
C THR A 29 23.95 -35.96 27.83
N PHE A 30 22.70 -36.31 28.12
CA PHE A 30 22.26 -37.01 29.33
C PHE A 30 21.69 -38.39 28.98
N ARG A 31 21.64 -39.30 29.95
CA ARG A 31 20.84 -40.53 29.89
C ARG A 31 19.80 -40.48 31.00
N ARG A 32 18.56 -40.12 30.65
CA ARG A 32 17.45 -39.88 31.59
C ARG A 32 16.12 -40.21 30.91
N SER A 33 15.18 -40.78 31.67
CA SER A 33 13.82 -41.09 31.24
C SER A 33 12.75 -40.19 31.87
N GLU A 34 13.13 -39.33 32.82
CA GLU A 34 12.25 -38.42 33.55
C GLU A 34 12.59 -36.96 33.23
N ALA A 35 11.68 -36.04 33.55
CA ALA A 35 11.87 -34.60 33.42
C ALA A 35 13.21 -34.13 34.04
N LEU A 36 13.89 -33.23 33.34
CA LEU A 36 15.20 -32.72 33.72
C LEU A 36 15.08 -31.23 33.98
N VAL A 37 15.57 -30.80 35.13
CA VAL A 37 15.70 -29.39 35.48
C VAL A 37 17.16 -28.98 35.35
N VAL A 38 17.43 -27.94 34.57
CA VAL A 38 18.76 -27.35 34.37
C VAL A 38 18.73 -25.94 34.94
N GLU A 39 19.61 -25.65 35.89
CA GLU A 39 19.78 -24.32 36.45
C GLU A 39 21.10 -23.73 35.96
N ALA A 40 21.04 -22.53 35.38
CA ALA A 40 22.21 -21.80 34.93
C ALA A 40 22.62 -20.79 36.00
N ASN A 41 23.86 -20.87 36.47
CA ASN A 41 24.41 -19.99 37.49
C ASN A 41 25.82 -19.53 37.08
N TYR A 42 26.21 -18.36 37.53
CA TYR A 42 27.61 -17.98 37.54
C TYR A 42 28.40 -18.85 38.52
N ASP A 43 29.53 -19.39 38.06
CA ASP A 43 30.46 -20.14 38.89
C ASP A 43 31.19 -19.22 39.90
N GLU A 44 31.65 -19.77 41.03
CA GLU A 44 32.36 -19.01 42.07
C GLU A 44 33.58 -18.24 41.52
N THR A 45 34.27 -18.80 40.52
CA THR A 45 35.42 -18.15 39.87
C THR A 45 35.05 -16.88 39.10
N ALA A 46 33.77 -16.68 38.77
CA ALA A 46 33.27 -15.46 38.13
C ALA A 46 33.04 -14.32 39.13
N THR A 47 32.86 -14.62 40.42
CA THR A 47 32.52 -13.65 41.48
C THR A 47 33.40 -12.39 41.49
N PRO A 48 34.75 -12.46 41.35
CA PRO A 48 35.60 -11.26 41.35
C PRO A 48 35.38 -10.33 40.15
N PHE A 49 34.68 -10.80 39.11
CA PHE A 49 34.45 -10.07 37.86
C PHE A 49 33.00 -9.62 37.70
N LEU A 50 32.10 -10.02 38.60
CA LEU A 50 30.71 -9.59 38.60
C LEU A 50 30.55 -8.35 39.49
N PRO A 51 29.64 -7.42 39.12
CA PRO A 51 29.21 -6.38 40.05
C PRO A 51 28.67 -7.00 41.34
N PRO A 52 28.79 -6.32 42.50
CA PRO A 52 28.17 -6.78 43.74
C PRO A 52 26.67 -7.00 43.53
N SER A 53 26.23 -8.25 43.53
CA SER A 53 24.85 -8.65 43.28
C SER A 53 24.52 -9.90 44.07
N PRO A 54 23.34 -9.98 44.72
CA PRO A 54 22.88 -11.21 45.36
C PRO A 54 22.38 -12.25 44.33
N TYR A 55 22.27 -11.89 43.05
CA TYR A 55 21.73 -12.74 42.00
C TYR A 55 22.86 -13.37 41.17
N THR A 56 23.11 -14.65 41.40
CA THR A 56 24.04 -15.47 40.60
C THR A 56 23.32 -16.40 39.63
N ASN A 57 21.99 -16.55 39.77
CA ASN A 57 21.15 -17.38 38.91
C ASN A 57 20.73 -16.64 37.64
N LEU A 58 20.99 -17.27 36.50
CA LEU A 58 20.65 -16.78 35.17
C LEU A 58 19.29 -17.28 34.69
N GLY A 59 18.84 -18.43 35.21
CA GLY A 59 17.54 -18.99 34.92
C GLY A 59 17.45 -20.47 35.24
N LYS A 60 16.22 -20.97 35.20
CA LYS A 60 15.85 -22.37 35.40
C LYS A 60 15.10 -22.86 34.17
N PHE A 61 15.51 -24.02 33.66
CA PHE A 61 14.98 -24.58 32.43
C PHE A 61 14.51 -26.00 32.68
N THR A 62 13.24 -26.26 32.40
CA THR A 62 12.62 -27.58 32.58
C THR A 62 12.47 -28.24 31.21
N ILE A 63 13.19 -29.34 31.00
CA ILE A 63 13.06 -30.17 29.80
C ILE A 63 12.14 -31.34 30.15
N SER A 64 11.04 -31.49 29.42
CA SER A 64 10.00 -32.49 29.67
C SER A 64 9.60 -33.23 28.39
N GLY A 65 8.85 -34.34 28.55
CA GLY A 65 8.44 -35.21 27.43
C GLY A 65 9.41 -36.37 27.13
N MET A 66 10.35 -36.66 28.03
CA MET A 66 11.18 -37.87 27.95
C MET A 66 10.35 -39.10 28.35
N SER A 67 10.60 -40.23 27.69
CA SER A 67 10.01 -41.52 28.03
C SER A 67 11.09 -42.61 28.06
N ALA A 68 10.90 -43.67 28.86
CA ALA A 68 11.80 -44.82 28.83
C ALA A 68 11.80 -45.46 27.43
N GLY A 69 12.95 -45.95 26.99
CA GLY A 69 13.02 -46.73 25.75
C GLY A 69 12.28 -48.06 25.89
N GLU A 70 11.98 -48.72 24.77
CA GLU A 70 11.23 -50.00 24.74
C GLU A 70 11.84 -51.11 25.62
N ASN A 71 13.14 -51.05 25.89
CA ASN A 71 13.86 -52.02 26.73
C ASN A 71 13.93 -51.61 28.22
N GLY A 72 13.24 -50.55 28.65
CA GLY A 72 13.34 -49.99 30.00
C GLY A 72 14.62 -49.18 30.27
N GLU A 73 15.50 -49.03 29.27
CA GLU A 73 16.71 -48.22 29.38
C GLU A 73 16.41 -46.72 29.24
N ALA A 74 17.14 -45.89 29.99
CA ALA A 74 17.04 -44.44 29.90
C ALA A 74 17.58 -43.95 28.53
N PRO A 75 16.77 -43.22 27.73
CA PRO A 75 17.18 -42.78 26.41
C PRO A 75 18.28 -41.72 26.47
N ARG A 76 18.96 -41.51 25.34
CA ARG A 76 19.97 -40.45 25.20
C ARG A 76 19.27 -39.12 24.90
N VAL A 77 19.41 -38.16 25.79
CA VAL A 77 18.80 -36.82 25.69
C VAL A 77 19.89 -35.81 25.39
N ARG A 78 19.75 -35.05 24.31
CA ARG A 78 20.67 -33.99 23.87
C ARG A 78 20.04 -32.64 24.16
N VAL A 79 20.71 -31.83 24.96
CA VAL A 79 20.28 -30.45 25.25
C VAL A 79 21.29 -29.51 24.63
N ASN A 80 20.84 -28.62 23.75
CA ASN A 80 21.66 -27.55 23.20
C ASN A 80 21.43 -26.30 24.05
N VAL A 81 22.50 -25.82 24.67
CA VAL A 81 22.54 -24.56 25.41
C VAL A 81 23.28 -23.52 24.59
N ARG A 82 22.84 -22.27 24.65
CA ARG A 82 23.34 -21.20 23.80
C ARG A 82 23.52 -19.91 24.59
N GLN A 83 24.59 -19.20 24.27
CA GLN A 83 24.69 -17.76 24.51
C GLN A 83 24.34 -17.08 23.19
N ASP A 84 23.31 -16.26 23.18
CA ASP A 84 22.78 -15.64 21.96
C ASP A 84 23.60 -14.41 21.52
N ILE A 85 23.14 -13.70 20.49
CA ILE A 85 23.81 -12.49 19.98
C ILE A 85 23.73 -11.30 20.96
N HIS A 86 22.79 -11.34 21.90
CA HIS A 86 22.60 -10.35 22.95
C HIS A 86 23.38 -10.70 24.23
N GLY A 87 24.11 -11.83 24.24
CA GLY A 87 24.87 -12.32 25.38
C GLY A 87 24.02 -13.03 26.43
N LEU A 88 22.74 -13.29 26.16
CA LEU A 88 21.81 -13.98 27.05
C LEU A 88 21.97 -15.49 26.96
N PHE A 89 21.88 -16.17 28.11
CA PHE A 89 21.92 -17.62 28.17
C PHE A 89 20.52 -18.21 27.97
N GLU A 90 20.40 -19.17 27.04
CA GLU A 90 19.17 -19.90 26.77
C GLU A 90 19.42 -21.41 26.60
N VAL A 91 18.40 -22.22 26.90
CA VAL A 91 18.33 -23.62 26.45
C VAL A 91 17.57 -23.65 25.13
N ALA A 92 18.31 -23.67 24.02
CA ALA A 92 17.75 -23.53 22.68
C ALA A 92 16.92 -24.75 22.23
N SER A 93 17.30 -25.97 22.60
CA SER A 93 16.50 -27.17 22.31
C SER A 93 16.88 -28.39 23.16
N GLY A 94 15.91 -29.28 23.36
CA GLY A 94 16.10 -30.62 23.91
C GLY A 94 15.64 -31.68 22.90
N GLN A 95 16.41 -32.75 22.71
CA GLN A 95 16.09 -33.83 21.77
C GLN A 95 16.38 -35.20 22.40
N MET A 96 15.39 -36.09 22.39
CA MET A 96 15.54 -37.50 22.75
C MET A 96 15.92 -38.32 21.52
N MET A 97 16.89 -39.22 21.67
CA MET A 97 17.35 -40.15 20.64
C MET A 97 16.81 -41.55 20.95
N VAL A 98 15.78 -41.98 20.20
CA VAL A 98 15.15 -43.31 20.32
C VAL A 98 15.81 -44.27 19.34
N GLU A 99 16.28 -45.43 19.82
CA GLU A 99 16.89 -46.46 18.98
C GLU A 99 15.81 -47.14 18.11
N ILE A 100 16.01 -47.20 16.80
CA ILE A 100 15.14 -47.95 15.88
C ILE A 100 15.77 -49.34 15.70
N LYS A 101 15.03 -50.41 16.00
CA LYS A 101 15.40 -51.79 15.66
C LYS A 101 15.18 -52.00 14.15
N GLU A 102 16.21 -52.41 13.41
CA GLU A 102 16.11 -52.76 11.98
C GLU A 102 15.33 -54.08 11.82
N GLU A 103 14.02 -54.03 11.54
CA GLU A 103 13.28 -55.21 11.06
C GLU A 103 12.40 -55.00 9.82
N GLU A 104 12.24 -53.79 9.27
CA GLU A 104 11.55 -53.60 7.98
C GLU A 104 12.34 -52.66 7.05
N THR A 105 13.23 -53.24 6.24
CA THR A 105 13.60 -52.81 4.86
C THR A 105 14.66 -53.79 4.32
N LYS A 106 14.26 -55.03 4.06
CA LYS A 106 15.02 -55.99 3.23
C LYS A 106 14.15 -56.39 2.05
N GLU A 107 13.94 -55.48 1.11
CA GLU A 107 13.43 -55.84 -0.22
C GLU A 107 13.85 -54.79 -1.25
N ALA A 108 15.15 -54.72 -1.53
CA ALA A 108 15.70 -54.38 -2.84
C ALA A 108 17.22 -54.58 -2.80
N GLU A 109 17.71 -55.34 -3.77
CA GLU A 109 19.12 -55.54 -4.13
C GLU A 109 19.89 -56.63 -3.36
N ALA A 110 19.49 -57.87 -3.66
CA ALA A 110 20.43 -58.96 -3.82
C ALA A 110 21.20 -58.78 -5.15
N LYS A 111 22.53 -58.67 -5.10
CA LYS A 111 23.45 -59.33 -6.03
C LYS A 111 24.91 -59.30 -5.55
N GLU A 112 25.44 -60.51 -5.42
CA GLU A 112 26.81 -61.00 -5.61
C GLU A 112 27.96 -60.56 -4.68
N GLY A 113 28.61 -61.58 -4.11
CA GLY A 113 30.03 -61.54 -3.71
C GLY A 113 30.29 -61.89 -2.25
N GLU A 114 30.48 -63.18 -1.95
CA GLU A 114 31.04 -63.64 -0.67
C GLU A 114 32.49 -63.15 -0.49
N GLU A 115 32.74 -62.40 0.59
CA GLU A 115 34.01 -62.45 1.31
C GLU A 115 33.75 -62.14 2.79
N LYS A 116 34.11 -63.08 3.67
CA LYS A 116 34.05 -62.92 5.13
C LYS A 116 34.88 -61.71 5.58
N LYS A 117 34.21 -60.63 5.96
CA LYS A 117 34.76 -59.57 6.82
C LYS A 117 34.09 -59.64 8.19
N GLU A 118 34.90 -59.53 9.22
CA GLU A 118 34.51 -59.44 10.63
C GLU A 118 33.28 -58.52 10.83
N GLU A 119 32.26 -59.05 11.53
CA GLU A 119 31.15 -58.24 12.04
C GLU A 119 31.68 -57.25 13.08
N GLY A 120 32.08 -56.06 12.61
CA GLY A 120 32.10 -54.88 13.45
C GLY A 120 30.67 -54.57 13.93
N PRO A 121 30.47 -54.11 15.18
CA PRO A 121 29.14 -53.93 15.75
C PRO A 121 28.28 -53.00 14.89
N LYS A 122 27.10 -53.50 14.49
CA LYS A 122 26.10 -52.75 13.70
C LYS A 122 25.84 -51.37 14.33
N LYS A 123 25.99 -50.30 13.55
CA LYS A 123 25.70 -48.93 13.99
C LYS A 123 24.19 -48.78 14.22
N LYS A 124 23.78 -48.79 15.48
CA LYS A 124 22.42 -48.48 15.95
C LYS A 124 21.92 -47.16 15.33
N ARG A 125 20.80 -47.18 14.61
CA ARG A 125 20.14 -45.98 14.08
C ARG A 125 19.21 -45.37 15.13
N PHE A 126 19.19 -44.04 15.23
CA PHE A 126 18.39 -43.33 16.23
C PHE A 126 17.47 -42.30 15.56
N ARG A 127 16.20 -42.26 15.99
CA ARG A 127 15.23 -41.20 15.66
C ARG A 127 15.37 -40.06 16.68
N LYS A 128 15.33 -38.81 16.20
CA LYS A 128 15.26 -37.62 17.04
C LYS A 128 13.79 -37.29 17.35
N VAL A 129 13.49 -37.05 18.61
CA VAL A 129 12.20 -36.55 19.09
C VAL A 129 12.46 -35.26 19.85
N ASP A 130 11.86 -34.16 19.42
CA ASP A 130 12.02 -32.87 20.11
C ASP A 130 11.27 -32.88 21.44
N LEU A 131 11.92 -32.34 22.47
CA LEU A 131 11.41 -32.26 23.84
C LEU A 131 10.90 -30.85 24.11
N LYS A 132 9.93 -30.75 25.02
CA LYS A 132 9.42 -29.45 25.47
C LYS A 132 10.43 -28.81 26.42
N VAL A 133 10.83 -27.58 26.13
CA VAL A 133 11.69 -26.77 26.99
C VAL A 133 10.86 -25.60 27.55
N GLU A 134 10.76 -25.51 28.86
CA GLU A 134 10.14 -24.39 29.57
C GLU A 134 11.24 -23.58 30.25
N SER A 135 11.27 -22.28 29.99
CA SER A 135 12.30 -21.37 30.49
C SER A 135 11.71 -20.44 31.56
N GLN A 136 12.33 -20.41 32.72
CA GLN A 136 12.08 -19.44 33.78
C GLN A 136 13.34 -18.59 33.93
N VAL A 137 13.35 -17.44 33.25
CA VAL A 137 14.47 -16.49 33.26
C VAL A 137 14.04 -15.18 33.91
N ASN A 138 15.02 -14.35 34.25
CA ASN A 138 14.74 -13.01 34.76
C ASN A 138 14.18 -12.14 33.61
N GLY A 139 12.98 -11.61 33.79
CA GLY A 139 12.28 -10.80 32.78
C GLY A 139 10.78 -10.82 32.98
N LEU A 140 10.06 -10.07 32.15
CA LEU A 140 8.61 -10.12 32.11
C LEU A 140 8.15 -11.46 31.52
N THR A 141 7.10 -12.03 32.10
CA THR A 141 6.46 -13.20 31.51
C THR A 141 5.73 -12.80 30.23
N ALA A 142 5.42 -13.76 29.35
CA ALA A 142 4.60 -13.46 28.17
C ALA A 142 3.25 -12.81 28.53
N ALA A 143 2.66 -13.20 29.67
CA ALA A 143 1.43 -12.59 30.17
C ALA A 143 1.64 -11.13 30.61
N ASP A 144 2.75 -10.84 31.29
CA ASP A 144 3.08 -9.45 31.68
C ASP A 144 3.40 -8.58 30.47
N VAL A 145 4.11 -9.12 29.47
CA VAL A 145 4.40 -8.39 28.21
C VAL A 145 3.11 -8.06 27.48
N ASN A 146 2.18 -9.02 27.36
CA ASN A 146 0.89 -8.78 26.72
C ASN A 146 0.10 -7.70 27.46
N ARG A 147 0.02 -7.78 28.79
CA ARG A 147 -0.66 -6.78 29.62
C ARG A 147 -0.04 -5.39 29.44
N ALA A 148 1.28 -5.27 29.53
CA ALA A 148 1.97 -4.00 29.33
C ALA A 148 1.78 -3.45 27.91
N SER A 149 1.74 -4.33 26.90
CA SER A 149 1.50 -3.94 25.50
C SER A 149 0.07 -3.42 25.28
N GLU A 150 -0.93 -4.04 25.92
CA GLU A 150 -2.32 -3.58 25.88
C GLU A 150 -2.50 -2.23 26.60
N GLU A 151 -1.84 -2.05 27.75
CA GLU A 151 -1.81 -0.77 28.48
C GLU A 151 -1.17 0.34 27.62
N GLU A 152 -0.03 0.07 26.99
CA GLU A 152 0.64 1.02 26.07
C GLU A 152 -0.23 1.39 24.88
N LEU A 153 -0.89 0.40 24.24
CA LEU A 153 -1.79 0.65 23.12
C LEU A 153 -2.98 1.52 23.56
N THR A 154 -3.49 1.31 24.77
CA THR A 154 -4.58 2.10 25.33
C THR A 154 -4.16 3.55 25.53
N MET A 155 -2.97 3.79 26.10
CA MET A 155 -2.42 5.15 26.28
C MET A 155 -2.17 5.84 24.94
N ALA A 156 -1.55 5.14 23.98
CA ALA A 156 -1.29 5.67 22.64
C ALA A 156 -2.60 6.04 21.91
N GLN A 157 -3.66 5.23 22.07
CA GLN A 157 -4.96 5.55 21.49
C GLN A 157 -5.61 6.77 22.17
N GLN A 158 -5.45 6.95 23.49
CA GLN A 158 -5.92 8.14 24.20
C GLN A 158 -5.21 9.41 23.70
N ASP A 159 -3.89 9.38 23.60
CA ASP A 159 -3.09 10.51 23.09
C ASP A 159 -3.52 10.89 21.67
N ARG A 160 -3.71 9.88 20.82
CA ARG A 160 -4.20 10.09 19.45
C ARG A 160 -5.57 10.76 19.42
N VAL A 161 -6.51 10.32 20.28
CA VAL A 161 -7.85 10.93 20.33
C VAL A 161 -7.77 12.38 20.81
N ILE A 162 -6.91 12.68 21.78
CA ILE A 162 -6.68 14.05 22.27
C ILE A 162 -6.15 14.93 21.14
N GLU A 163 -5.10 14.49 20.43
CA GLU A 163 -4.50 15.23 19.32
C GLU A 163 -5.51 15.45 18.18
N GLU A 164 -6.21 14.39 17.75
CA GLU A 164 -7.21 14.49 16.69
C GLU A 164 -8.38 15.41 17.07
N THR A 165 -8.76 15.45 18.36
CA THR A 165 -9.80 16.35 18.87
C THR A 165 -9.32 17.80 18.87
N ALA A 166 -8.10 18.06 19.36
CA ALA A 166 -7.49 19.38 19.36
C ALA A 166 -7.31 19.92 17.93
N ASN A 167 -6.84 19.08 16.99
CA ASN A 167 -6.73 19.44 15.58
C ASN A 167 -8.09 19.80 14.96
N LYS A 168 -9.15 19.07 15.32
CA LYS A 168 -10.50 19.38 14.81
C LYS A 168 -11.07 20.66 15.40
N ARG A 169 -10.78 20.96 16.67
CA ARG A 169 -11.10 22.26 17.29
C ARG A 169 -10.40 23.40 16.58
N ASN A 170 -9.10 23.27 16.33
CA ASN A 170 -8.30 24.27 15.60
C ASN A 170 -8.79 24.47 14.16
N GLU A 171 -9.22 23.40 13.48
CA GLU A 171 -9.81 23.48 12.14
C GLU A 171 -11.12 24.30 12.15
N LEU A 172 -12.00 24.06 13.14
CA LEU A 172 -13.23 24.82 13.31
C LEU A 172 -12.95 26.28 13.64
N GLU A 173 -12.02 26.54 14.56
CA GLU A 173 -11.60 27.89 14.95
C GLU A 173 -11.04 28.67 13.75
N THR A 174 -10.14 28.05 12.98
CA THR A 174 -9.59 28.65 11.75
C THR A 174 -10.69 28.91 10.74
N PHE A 175 -11.63 27.97 10.55
CA PHE A 175 -12.76 28.15 9.66
C PHE A 175 -13.62 29.37 10.06
N VAL A 176 -13.85 29.58 11.36
CA VAL A 176 -14.63 30.72 11.85
C VAL A 176 -13.92 32.05 11.51
N TYR A 177 -12.61 32.15 11.78
CA TYR A 177 -11.85 33.36 11.50
C TYR A 177 -11.71 33.66 10.00
N ASP A 178 -11.34 32.66 9.20
CA ASP A 178 -11.13 32.83 7.77
C ASP A 178 -12.41 33.27 7.05
N ASN A 179 -13.56 32.67 7.42
CA ASN A 179 -14.80 32.96 6.71
C ASN A 179 -15.42 34.31 7.04
N ARG A 180 -15.17 34.88 8.23
CA ARG A 180 -15.52 36.30 8.48
C ARG A 180 -14.81 37.23 7.49
N ASN A 181 -13.52 36.99 7.26
CA ASN A 181 -12.75 37.76 6.28
C ASN A 181 -13.26 37.52 4.87
N HIS A 182 -13.50 36.26 4.49
CA HIS A 182 -14.00 35.92 3.16
C HIS A 182 -15.36 36.55 2.82
N LEU A 183 -16.29 36.64 3.79
CA LEU A 183 -17.59 37.29 3.59
C LEU A 183 -17.48 38.78 3.29
N SER A 184 -16.43 39.43 3.82
CA SER A 184 -16.15 40.85 3.59
C SER A 184 -15.29 41.09 2.35
N ASP A 185 -14.62 40.06 1.84
CA ASP A 185 -13.70 40.12 0.70
C ASP A 185 -14.25 39.30 -0.49
N LYS A 186 -13.70 38.12 -0.75
CA LYS A 186 -13.98 37.33 -1.96
C LYS A 186 -15.45 36.94 -2.17
N TYR A 187 -16.23 36.80 -1.10
CA TYR A 187 -17.65 36.42 -1.20
C TYR A 187 -18.61 37.62 -1.14
N SER A 188 -18.11 38.84 -0.94
CA SER A 188 -18.94 40.03 -0.69
C SER A 188 -20.01 40.30 -1.77
N GLU A 189 -19.72 39.99 -3.04
CA GLU A 189 -20.67 40.16 -4.16
C GLU A 189 -21.59 38.95 -4.38
N PHE A 190 -21.27 37.79 -3.81
CA PHE A 190 -21.94 36.50 -4.04
C PHE A 190 -22.90 36.09 -2.92
N VAL A 191 -22.94 36.88 -1.85
CA VAL A 191 -23.81 36.68 -0.69
C VAL A 191 -24.80 37.83 -0.57
N SER A 192 -26.07 37.53 -0.30
CA SER A 192 -27.05 38.58 -0.01
C SER A 192 -26.78 39.19 1.36
N THR A 193 -27.17 40.45 1.59
CA THR A 193 -27.02 41.08 2.92
C THR A 193 -27.68 40.25 4.02
N SER A 194 -28.86 39.69 3.75
CA SER A 194 -29.58 38.84 4.70
C SER A 194 -28.83 37.54 5.02
N ASP A 195 -28.29 36.87 4.00
CA ASP A 195 -27.58 35.60 4.18
C ASP A 195 -26.23 35.83 4.85
N ARG A 196 -25.55 36.93 4.52
CA ARG A 196 -24.30 37.34 5.15
C ARG A 196 -24.51 37.59 6.64
N ASP A 197 -25.48 38.43 6.99
CA ASP A 197 -25.74 38.78 8.38
C ASP A 197 -26.19 37.54 9.18
N ALA A 198 -26.95 36.63 8.58
CA ALA A 198 -27.33 35.36 9.19
C ALA A 198 -26.12 34.42 9.41
N PHE A 199 -25.21 34.34 8.45
CA PHE A 199 -24.01 33.51 8.58
C PHE A 199 -22.98 34.13 9.54
N ASP A 200 -22.79 35.44 9.54
CA ASP A 200 -21.97 36.15 10.53
C ASP A 200 -22.48 35.91 11.96
N ALA A 201 -23.80 35.95 12.18
CA ALA A 201 -24.38 35.60 13.46
C ALA A 201 -24.04 34.15 13.87
N LYS A 202 -24.09 33.20 12.92
CA LYS A 202 -23.68 31.81 13.16
C LYS A 202 -22.20 31.65 13.47
N LEU A 203 -21.33 32.43 12.84
CA LEU A 203 -19.89 32.44 13.12
C LEU A 203 -19.61 33.00 14.53
N ASN A 204 -20.34 34.04 14.95
CA ASN A 204 -20.25 34.57 16.32
C ASN A 204 -20.74 33.55 17.35
N ASP A 205 -21.92 32.94 17.15
CA ASP A 205 -22.42 31.88 18.02
C ASP A 205 -21.43 30.72 18.15
N MET A 206 -20.73 30.37 17.06
CA MET A 206 -19.73 29.31 17.06
C MET A 206 -18.46 29.69 17.82
N GLU A 207 -17.99 30.93 17.66
CA GLU A 207 -16.84 31.43 18.42
C GLU A 207 -17.15 31.43 19.92
N ASP A 208 -18.30 31.98 20.32
CA ASP A 208 -18.73 31.99 21.72
C ASP A 208 -18.84 30.57 22.29
N TRP A 209 -19.35 29.63 21.49
CA TRP A 209 -19.40 28.22 21.89
C TRP A 209 -18.01 27.60 22.03
N LEU A 210 -17.06 27.86 21.11
CA LEU A 210 -15.68 27.34 21.15
C LEU A 210 -14.89 27.73 22.42
N TYR A 211 -15.24 28.87 23.01
CA TYR A 211 -14.63 29.40 24.23
C TYR A 211 -15.46 29.15 25.50
N SER A 212 -16.63 28.51 25.38
CA SER A 212 -17.40 28.04 26.52
C SER A 212 -16.85 26.73 27.09
N ASP A 213 -17.23 26.40 28.33
CA ASP A 213 -16.87 25.10 28.94
C ASP A 213 -17.41 23.92 28.10
N GLU A 214 -18.60 24.06 27.50
CA GLU A 214 -19.21 23.03 26.63
C GLU A 214 -18.41 22.80 25.35
N GLY A 215 -17.88 23.87 24.75
CA GLY A 215 -17.04 23.79 23.57
C GLY A 215 -15.62 23.33 23.87
N PHE A 216 -15.07 23.70 25.03
CA PHE A 216 -13.71 23.32 25.42
C PHE A 216 -13.57 21.81 25.65
N ASP A 217 -14.52 21.20 26.37
CA ASP A 217 -14.53 19.76 26.69
C ASP A 217 -15.29 18.91 25.65
N SER A 218 -15.54 19.47 24.46
CA SER A 218 -16.32 18.77 23.43
C SER A 218 -15.55 17.65 22.75
N THR A 219 -16.28 16.73 22.10
CA THR A 219 -15.67 15.60 21.39
C THR A 219 -15.35 15.95 19.93
N LYS A 220 -14.38 15.24 19.34
CA LYS A 220 -14.04 15.35 17.91
C LYS A 220 -15.26 15.31 17.00
N SER A 221 -16.22 14.43 17.25
CA SER A 221 -17.43 14.30 16.44
C SER A 221 -18.32 15.54 16.52
N VAL A 222 -18.40 16.20 17.67
CA VAL A 222 -19.19 17.43 17.81
C VAL A 222 -18.56 18.57 17.03
N PHE A 223 -17.24 18.77 17.16
CA PHE A 223 -16.53 19.77 16.35
C PHE A 223 -16.69 19.53 14.84
N GLN A 224 -16.63 18.27 14.39
CA GLN A 224 -16.85 17.91 13.00
C GLN A 224 -18.28 18.25 12.54
N THR A 225 -19.30 17.90 13.31
CA THR A 225 -20.71 18.21 12.96
C THR A 225 -20.92 19.73 12.86
N LYS A 226 -20.41 20.49 13.83
CA LYS A 226 -20.49 21.97 13.83
C LYS A 226 -19.79 22.57 12.61
N LEU A 227 -18.64 22.04 12.22
CA LEU A 227 -17.91 22.46 11.03
C LEU A 227 -18.68 22.14 9.74
N ASP A 228 -19.29 20.96 9.66
CA ASP A 228 -20.09 20.55 8.49
C ASP A 228 -21.36 21.38 8.35
N GLU A 229 -22.00 21.77 9.45
CA GLU A 229 -23.12 22.71 9.46
C GLU A 229 -22.71 24.06 8.86
N LEU A 230 -21.58 24.64 9.29
CA LEU A 230 -21.10 25.91 8.74
C LEU A 230 -20.72 25.79 7.26
N ARG A 231 -20.05 24.71 6.87
CA ARG A 231 -19.71 24.43 5.46
C ARG A 231 -20.95 24.31 4.60
N ALA A 232 -22.00 23.66 5.08
CA ALA A 232 -23.26 23.51 4.36
C ALA A 232 -23.92 24.87 4.09
N LEU A 233 -23.88 25.79 5.06
CA LEU A 233 -24.41 27.15 4.91
C LEU A 233 -23.61 27.97 3.89
N LEU A 234 -22.28 27.84 3.87
CA LEU A 234 -21.41 28.58 2.96
C LEU A 234 -21.41 28.01 1.53
N LYS A 235 -21.69 26.71 1.38
CA LYS A 235 -21.59 25.99 0.10
C LYS A 235 -22.30 26.67 -1.08
N PRO A 236 -23.54 27.19 -0.97
CA PRO A 236 -24.19 27.88 -2.09
C PRO A 236 -23.43 29.14 -2.53
N VAL A 237 -22.86 29.89 -1.59
CA VAL A 237 -22.06 31.10 -1.87
C VAL A 237 -20.76 30.72 -2.57
N ASP A 238 -20.08 29.68 -2.08
CA ASP A 238 -18.85 29.18 -2.67
C ASP A 238 -19.06 28.66 -4.10
N VAL A 239 -20.17 27.95 -4.35
CA VAL A 239 -20.55 27.50 -5.69
C VAL A 239 -20.79 28.68 -6.63
N ARG A 240 -21.48 29.73 -6.18
CA ARG A 240 -21.69 30.95 -7.00
C ARG A 240 -20.38 31.65 -7.33
N TYR A 241 -19.49 31.79 -6.34
CA TYR A 241 -18.17 32.37 -6.51
C TYR A 241 -17.33 31.58 -7.51
N GLN A 242 -17.17 30.28 -7.29
CA GLN A 242 -16.35 29.42 -8.14
C GLN A 242 -16.89 29.36 -9.57
N ASP A 243 -18.21 29.20 -9.72
CA ASP A 243 -18.82 29.19 -11.05
C ASP A 243 -18.61 30.53 -11.78
N HIS A 244 -18.69 31.66 -11.08
CA HIS A 244 -18.41 32.97 -11.68
C HIS A 244 -16.95 33.09 -12.16
N GLN A 245 -15.99 32.53 -11.43
CA GLN A 245 -14.58 32.51 -11.86
C GLN A 245 -14.35 31.60 -13.08
N ASP A 246 -15.01 30.44 -13.13
CA ASP A 246 -14.78 29.43 -14.16
C ASP A 246 -15.57 29.68 -15.45
N ARG A 247 -16.71 30.39 -15.37
CA ARG A 247 -17.62 30.58 -16.51
C ARG A 247 -16.97 31.32 -17.68
N PRO A 248 -16.17 32.39 -17.51
CA PRO A 248 -15.51 33.07 -18.63
C PRO A 248 -14.59 32.16 -19.44
N GLU A 249 -13.87 31.26 -18.77
CA GLU A 249 -13.00 30.28 -19.44
C GLU A 249 -13.83 29.28 -20.25
N ALA A 250 -14.86 28.68 -19.63
CA ALA A 250 -15.76 27.76 -20.33
C ALA A 250 -16.46 28.43 -21.53
N GLN A 251 -16.84 29.71 -21.41
CA GLN A 251 -17.38 30.50 -22.53
C GLN A 251 -16.37 30.67 -23.66
N ALA A 252 -15.12 30.98 -23.34
CA ALA A 252 -14.06 31.15 -24.33
C ALA A 252 -13.78 29.84 -25.07
N GLU A 253 -13.75 28.71 -24.36
CA GLU A 253 -13.59 27.39 -24.96
C GLU A 253 -14.73 27.06 -25.94
N LEU A 254 -16.00 27.28 -25.55
CA LEU A 254 -17.13 27.01 -26.44
C LEU A 254 -17.09 27.91 -27.68
N LYS A 255 -16.78 29.21 -27.51
CA LYS A 255 -16.61 30.13 -28.64
C LYS A 255 -15.49 29.67 -29.58
N ALA A 256 -14.36 29.21 -29.04
CA ALA A 256 -13.26 28.69 -29.84
C ALA A 256 -13.68 27.48 -30.68
N VAL A 257 -14.42 26.53 -30.10
CA VAL A 257 -14.95 25.35 -30.82
C VAL A 257 -15.95 25.75 -31.89
N ILE A 258 -16.85 26.70 -31.61
CA ILE A 258 -17.81 27.21 -32.58
C ILE A 258 -17.09 27.85 -33.77
N GLU A 259 -16.10 28.70 -33.50
CA GLU A 259 -15.33 29.37 -34.56
C GLU A 259 -14.47 28.41 -35.38
N GLU A 260 -13.89 27.38 -34.75
CA GLU A 260 -13.20 26.30 -35.43
C GLU A 260 -14.14 25.58 -36.41
N TYR A 261 -15.34 25.21 -35.96
CA TYR A 261 -16.32 24.49 -36.77
C TYR A 261 -16.91 25.34 -37.88
N LYS A 262 -17.15 26.64 -37.65
CA LYS A 262 -17.52 27.59 -38.71
C LYS A 262 -16.41 27.73 -39.75
N LYS A 263 -15.14 27.77 -39.34
CA LYS A 263 -14.00 27.84 -40.27
C LYS A 263 -13.90 26.55 -41.11
N LEU A 264 -14.00 25.39 -40.48
CA LEU A 264 -13.95 24.10 -41.17
C LEU A 264 -15.11 23.94 -42.15
N ALA A 265 -16.34 24.29 -41.76
CA ALA A 265 -17.51 24.18 -42.62
C ALA A 265 -17.45 25.09 -43.86
N ASN A 266 -16.67 26.17 -43.81
CA ASN A 266 -16.47 27.10 -44.91
C ASN A 266 -15.06 26.99 -45.54
N SER A 267 -14.30 25.96 -45.17
CA SER A 267 -12.96 25.76 -45.70
C SER A 267 -13.01 25.37 -47.17
N THR A 268 -12.05 25.86 -47.94
CA THR A 268 -11.82 25.47 -49.34
C THR A 268 -10.56 24.61 -49.48
N ASP A 269 -9.99 24.16 -48.36
CA ASP A 269 -8.80 23.31 -48.33
C ASP A 269 -9.11 21.93 -48.95
N ASP A 270 -8.18 21.44 -49.78
CA ASP A 270 -8.26 20.12 -50.40
C ASP A 270 -8.30 18.98 -49.37
N ALA A 271 -7.82 19.21 -48.14
CA ALA A 271 -7.94 18.26 -47.04
C ALA A 271 -9.40 17.92 -46.68
N TYR A 272 -10.37 18.80 -46.98
CA TYR A 272 -11.79 18.65 -46.66
C TYR A 272 -12.70 18.56 -47.89
N SER A 273 -12.13 18.48 -49.11
CA SER A 273 -12.87 18.49 -50.37
C SER A 273 -13.79 17.27 -50.59
N HIS A 274 -13.64 16.21 -49.78
CA HIS A 274 -14.48 15.01 -49.80
C HIS A 274 -15.74 15.10 -48.93
N TRP A 275 -15.90 16.19 -48.16
CA TRP A 275 -17.14 16.42 -47.40
C TRP A 275 -18.28 16.80 -48.34
N THR A 276 -19.47 16.27 -48.07
CA THR A 276 -20.66 16.68 -48.81
C THR A 276 -21.18 18.02 -48.31
N ASP A 277 -22.00 18.68 -49.12
CA ASP A 277 -22.70 19.91 -48.69
C ASP A 277 -23.57 19.66 -47.45
N ASP A 278 -24.18 18.48 -47.34
CA ASP A 278 -24.98 18.07 -46.19
C ASP A 278 -24.13 17.94 -44.90
N GLU A 279 -22.92 17.38 -45.01
CA GLU A 279 -21.97 17.28 -43.90
C GLU A 279 -21.49 18.66 -43.44
N SER A 280 -21.13 19.53 -44.39
CA SER A 280 -20.75 20.91 -44.09
C SER A 280 -21.90 21.70 -43.47
N ASN A 281 -23.13 21.50 -43.94
CA ASN A 281 -24.33 22.13 -43.37
C ASN A 281 -24.63 21.63 -41.96
N LYS A 282 -24.44 20.34 -41.65
CA LYS A 282 -24.56 19.82 -40.27
C LYS A 282 -23.58 20.49 -39.32
N LEU A 283 -22.35 20.76 -39.77
CA LEU A 283 -21.35 21.46 -38.97
C LEU A 283 -21.71 22.93 -38.74
N ARG A 284 -22.25 23.61 -39.77
CA ARG A 284 -22.82 24.97 -39.63
C ARG A 284 -23.98 24.98 -38.64
N ASP A 285 -24.94 24.08 -38.78
CA ASP A 285 -26.12 23.98 -37.92
C ASP A 285 -25.74 23.70 -36.46
N ALA A 286 -24.79 22.81 -36.22
CA ALA A 286 -24.28 22.53 -34.87
C ALA A 286 -23.66 23.79 -34.25
N SER A 287 -22.85 24.52 -35.03
CA SER A 287 -22.20 25.76 -34.61
C SER A 287 -23.22 26.87 -34.29
N THR A 288 -24.21 27.08 -35.18
CA THR A 288 -25.27 28.07 -34.98
C THR A 288 -26.15 27.72 -33.77
N LYS A 289 -26.54 26.45 -33.60
CA LYS A 289 -27.31 26.02 -32.42
C LYS A 289 -26.56 26.24 -31.11
N ALA A 290 -25.27 25.91 -31.08
CA ALA A 290 -24.43 26.14 -29.91
C ALA A 290 -24.24 27.64 -29.61
N GLU A 291 -24.07 28.47 -30.65
CA GLU A 291 -23.95 29.92 -30.54
C GLU A 291 -25.23 30.58 -30.03
N THR A 292 -26.38 30.22 -30.61
CA THR A 292 -27.69 30.71 -30.14
C THR A 292 -27.94 30.31 -28.70
N TRP A 293 -27.70 29.05 -28.34
CA TRP A 293 -27.85 28.58 -26.96
C TRP A 293 -26.94 29.37 -26.00
N LEU A 294 -25.66 29.56 -26.35
CA LEU A 294 -24.73 30.32 -25.51
C LEU A 294 -25.19 31.77 -25.34
N PHE A 295 -25.62 32.41 -26.43
CA PHE A 295 -26.15 33.77 -26.39
C PHE A 295 -27.38 33.89 -25.48
N ASP A 296 -28.36 33.00 -25.63
CA ASP A 296 -29.60 32.99 -24.84
C ASP A 296 -29.30 32.79 -23.35
N GLN A 297 -28.42 31.84 -23.01
CA GLN A 297 -28.02 31.57 -21.63
C GLN A 297 -27.26 32.74 -21.00
N LEU A 298 -26.32 33.36 -21.73
CA LEU A 298 -25.58 34.53 -21.21
C LEU A 298 -26.47 35.75 -21.03
N ASN A 299 -27.42 35.97 -21.95
CA ASN A 299 -28.39 37.04 -21.81
C ASN A 299 -29.33 36.81 -20.61
N ALA A 300 -29.79 35.58 -20.40
CA ALA A 300 -30.57 35.23 -19.21
C ALA A 300 -29.75 35.43 -17.93
N GLN A 301 -28.49 34.99 -17.91
CA GLN A 301 -27.57 35.13 -16.78
C GLN A 301 -27.27 36.59 -16.42
N ALA A 302 -27.20 37.50 -17.40
CA ALA A 302 -26.94 38.92 -17.17
C ALA A 302 -28.06 39.61 -16.37
N ASN A 303 -29.24 39.01 -16.31
CA ASN A 303 -30.40 39.51 -15.56
C ASN A 303 -30.54 38.92 -14.15
N VAL A 304 -29.61 38.04 -13.74
CA VAL A 304 -29.64 37.39 -12.42
C VAL A 304 -28.55 37.98 -11.51
N PRO A 305 -28.89 38.43 -10.28
CA PRO A 305 -27.90 38.90 -9.32
C PRO A 305 -26.86 37.83 -8.98
N LEU A 306 -25.62 38.23 -8.70
CA LEU A 306 -24.54 37.32 -8.29
C LEU A 306 -24.82 36.56 -6.97
N THR A 307 -25.77 37.06 -6.19
CA THR A 307 -26.24 36.48 -4.93
C THR A 307 -27.29 35.38 -5.13
N GLN A 308 -27.70 35.10 -6.38
CA GLN A 308 -28.62 34.02 -6.72
C GLN A 308 -27.90 32.93 -7.51
N ASP A 309 -28.53 31.77 -7.58
CA ASP A 309 -27.98 30.65 -8.33
C ASP A 309 -27.89 30.99 -9.82
N PRO A 310 -26.79 30.64 -10.49
CA PRO A 310 -26.60 30.98 -11.89
C PRO A 310 -27.59 30.22 -12.78
N VAL A 311 -28.04 30.89 -13.84
CA VAL A 311 -28.88 30.30 -14.89
C VAL A 311 -28.09 29.26 -15.68
N VAL A 312 -26.82 29.57 -15.94
CA VAL A 312 -25.90 28.69 -16.66
C VAL A 312 -24.59 28.54 -15.90
N THR A 313 -24.20 27.30 -15.64
CA THR A 313 -22.93 26.98 -14.98
C THR A 313 -21.82 26.72 -15.98
N ALA A 314 -20.56 26.88 -15.56
CA ALA A 314 -19.38 26.49 -16.33
C ALA A 314 -19.46 25.02 -16.76
N ASP A 315 -19.95 24.14 -15.87
CA ASP A 315 -20.16 22.72 -16.18
C ASP A 315 -21.20 22.47 -17.26
N GLN A 316 -22.30 23.24 -17.27
CA GLN A 316 -23.30 23.15 -18.34
C GLN A 316 -22.72 23.62 -19.68
N ILE A 317 -21.89 24.66 -19.68
CA ILE A 317 -21.20 25.13 -20.88
C ILE A 317 -20.22 24.05 -21.37
N ARG A 318 -19.42 23.45 -20.48
CA ARG A 318 -18.50 22.36 -20.83
C ARG A 318 -19.24 21.12 -21.35
N LYS A 319 -20.38 20.76 -20.77
CA LYS A 319 -21.27 19.73 -21.34
C LYS A 319 -21.73 20.10 -22.75
N LYS A 320 -22.07 21.37 -22.99
CA LYS A 320 -22.44 21.84 -24.33
C LYS A 320 -21.30 21.74 -25.34
N ILE A 321 -20.06 21.97 -24.91
CA ILE A 321 -18.87 21.74 -25.75
C ILE A 321 -18.80 20.28 -26.17
N VAL A 322 -18.95 19.34 -25.23
CA VAL A 322 -18.92 17.90 -25.52
C VAL A 322 -20.03 17.50 -26.49
N GLU A 323 -21.26 17.98 -26.29
CA GLU A 323 -22.38 17.77 -27.22
C GLU A 323 -22.07 18.29 -28.64
N THR A 324 -21.52 19.51 -28.73
CA THR A 324 -21.20 20.14 -30.02
C THR A 324 -20.09 19.37 -30.74
N ARG A 325 -19.05 18.94 -30.01
CA ARG A 325 -17.96 18.12 -30.54
C ARG A 325 -18.45 16.75 -31.00
N ALA A 326 -19.35 16.11 -30.25
CA ALA A 326 -19.91 14.81 -30.62
C ALA A 326 -20.68 14.85 -31.95
N LEU A 327 -21.36 15.96 -32.25
CA LEU A 327 -22.03 16.16 -33.54
C LEU A 327 -21.06 16.36 -34.70
N ALA A 328 -19.92 17.02 -34.44
CA ALA A 328 -18.91 17.30 -35.46
C ALA A 328 -17.95 16.13 -35.73
N LEU A 329 -17.69 15.29 -34.71
CA LEU A 329 -16.67 14.23 -34.74
C LEU A 329 -16.79 13.28 -35.95
N PRO A 330 -17.98 12.78 -36.33
CA PRO A 330 -18.12 11.88 -37.48
C PRO A 330 -17.76 12.52 -38.83
N ILE A 331 -17.89 13.84 -38.93
CA ILE A 331 -17.60 14.60 -40.16
C ILE A 331 -16.10 14.90 -40.21
N ILE A 332 -15.55 15.46 -39.14
CA ILE A 332 -14.15 15.91 -39.10
C ILE A 332 -13.13 14.78 -39.17
N THR A 333 -13.50 13.57 -38.76
CA THR A 333 -12.63 12.37 -38.77
C THR A 333 -12.78 11.52 -40.03
N LYS A 334 -13.66 11.89 -40.95
CA LYS A 334 -13.91 11.12 -42.18
C LYS A 334 -12.66 11.13 -43.07
N PRO A 335 -12.08 9.96 -43.41
CA PRO A 335 -10.86 9.90 -44.22
C PRO A 335 -11.14 10.29 -45.68
N LYS A 336 -10.16 10.91 -46.33
CA LYS A 336 -10.23 11.21 -47.76
C LYS A 336 -10.27 9.90 -48.57
N PRO A 337 -11.17 9.75 -49.55
CA PRO A 337 -11.21 8.56 -50.40
C PRO A 337 -9.87 8.38 -51.11
N LEU A 338 -9.33 7.15 -51.07
CA LEU A 338 -8.11 6.82 -51.82
C LEU A 338 -8.36 7.01 -53.32
N PRO A 339 -7.43 7.62 -54.07
CA PRO A 339 -7.58 7.78 -55.51
C PRO A 339 -7.75 6.40 -56.17
N LYS A 340 -8.77 6.27 -57.03
CA LYS A 340 -8.98 5.08 -57.84
C LYS A 340 -7.76 4.89 -58.74
N VAL A 341 -7.00 3.81 -58.51
CA VAL A 341 -5.95 3.37 -59.43
C VAL A 341 -6.65 2.78 -60.65
N GLU A 342 -6.71 3.51 -61.75
CA GLU A 342 -7.04 2.93 -63.05
C GLU A 342 -5.88 2.02 -63.48
N PRO A 343 -6.14 0.77 -63.93
CA PRO A 343 -5.08 -0.11 -64.40
C PRO A 343 -4.42 0.53 -65.66
N PRO A 344 -3.09 0.60 -65.74
CA PRO A 344 -2.42 1.26 -66.85
C PRO A 344 -2.70 0.49 -68.15
N ALA A 345 -3.20 1.21 -69.16
CA ALA A 345 -3.27 0.71 -70.53
C ALA A 345 -1.84 0.46 -71.05
N ALA A 346 -1.59 -0.74 -71.55
CA ALA A 346 -0.30 -1.11 -72.11
C ALA A 346 -0.03 -0.37 -73.45
N PRO A 347 1.24 -0.04 -73.76
CA PRO A 347 1.61 0.97 -74.75
C PRO A 347 1.68 0.43 -76.18
N VAL A 348 1.36 1.31 -77.14
CA VAL A 348 1.59 1.11 -78.58
C VAL A 348 3.06 1.39 -78.88
N THR A 349 3.79 0.38 -79.36
CA THR A 349 5.19 0.50 -79.77
C THR A 349 5.31 1.19 -81.13
N SER A 350 6.12 2.24 -81.20
CA SER A 350 6.56 2.90 -82.44
C SER A 350 7.59 2.04 -83.18
N ASN A 351 7.37 1.87 -84.48
CA ASN A 351 8.33 1.33 -85.44
C ASN A 351 9.52 2.30 -85.62
N ASP A 352 10.72 1.75 -85.71
CA ASP A 352 11.75 2.23 -86.65
C ASP A 352 12.51 0.99 -87.19
N GLU A 353 12.44 0.84 -88.52
CA GLU A 353 13.31 -0.04 -89.32
C GLU A 353 14.66 0.65 -89.52
N ASP A 354 15.79 -0.08 -89.51
CA ASP A 354 16.40 -0.60 -90.75
C ASP A 354 17.75 -1.32 -90.48
N THR A 355 17.91 -2.49 -91.16
CA THR A 355 19.10 -3.23 -91.66
C THR A 355 20.46 -3.24 -90.91
N LYS A 356 21.27 -4.32 -90.86
CA LYS A 356 21.55 -5.46 -91.78
C LYS A 356 22.46 -6.50 -91.09
N GLU A 357 22.47 -7.73 -91.61
CA GLU A 357 23.55 -8.76 -91.71
C GLU A 357 24.63 -8.80 -90.61
N GLY A 358 24.99 -9.91 -89.96
CA GLY A 358 24.80 -11.33 -90.20
C GLY A 358 25.90 -12.09 -89.46
N ASP A 359 25.69 -13.40 -89.37
CA ASP A 359 26.65 -14.47 -89.02
C ASP A 359 26.70 -15.03 -87.59
N LYS A 360 26.78 -16.37 -87.61
CA LYS A 360 26.67 -17.38 -86.57
C LYS A 360 27.76 -17.29 -85.49
N MET A 361 27.47 -17.82 -84.30
CA MET A 361 28.12 -19.05 -83.80
C MET A 361 27.44 -19.57 -82.54
N ASP A 362 27.25 -20.88 -82.56
CA ASP A 362 26.68 -21.76 -81.55
C ASP A 362 27.60 -21.99 -80.32
N LEU A 363 26.96 -22.44 -79.23
CA LEU A 363 27.41 -23.36 -78.16
C LEU A 363 28.45 -22.84 -77.14
N ASP A 364 28.07 -22.79 -75.85
CA ASP A 364 27.85 -23.95 -74.97
C ASP A 364 26.79 -23.65 -73.89
#